data_AF-A0A715ZH73-F1
#
_entry.id   AF-A0A715ZH73-F1
#
_cell.length_a   1.000
_cell.length_b   1.000
_cell.length_c   1.000
_cell.angle_alpha   90.00
_cell.angle_beta   90.00
_cell.angle_gamma   90.00
#
_symmetry.space_group_name_H-M   'P 1'
#
loop_
_entity.id
_entity.type
_entity.pdbx_description
1 polymer ?
#
loop_
_entity_poly.entity_id
_entity_poly.type
_entity_poly.pdbx_seq_one_letter_code
_entity_poly.pdbx_strand_id
1 'polypeptide(L)' 'ASVGAEFNAWKWAQLRAGYRQNMASNSGSAFTAGVGISPFDVVHIDVSGLVGTDHDYGAMAQLQFTF' A
#
# COMPACT_ATOMS: atom_id res chain seq x y z
N ALA A 1 -6.11 -5.10 14.87
CA ALA A 1 -6.06 -5.98 13.68
C ALA A 1 -6.05 -5.12 12.43
N SER A 2 -5.36 -5.54 11.36
CA SER A 2 -5.42 -4.85 10.06
C SER A 2 -6.17 -5.71 9.05
N VAL A 3 -7.08 -5.09 8.31
CA VAL A 3 -7.76 -5.69 7.16
C VAL A 3 -7.20 -5.04 5.89
N GLY A 4 -7.00 -5.82 4.83
CA GLY A 4 -6.52 -5.32 3.55
C GLY A 4 -7.21 -6.02 2.39
N ALA A 5 -7.38 -5.29 1.29
CA ALA A 5 -7.86 -5.78 0.02
C ALA A 5 -6.82 -5.47 -1.05
N GLU A 6 -6.41 -6.50 -1.78
CA GLU A 6 -5.50 -6.38 -2.91
C GLU A 6 -6.24 -6.82 -4.18
N PHE A 7 -6.21 -5.95 -5.19
CA PHE A 7 -6.84 -6.13 -6.49
C PHE A 7 -5.77 -6.13 -7.57
N ASN A 8 -5.64 -7.26 -8.25
CA ASN A 8 -4.75 -7.39 -9.40
C ASN A 8 -5.57 -7.13 -10.67
N ALA A 9 -5.37 -5.96 -11.29
CA ALA A 9 -6.05 -5.60 -12.53
C ALA A 9 -5.46 -6.36 -13.73
N TRP A 10 -4.13 -6.53 -13.75
CA TRP A 10 -3.40 -7.29 -14.77
C TRP A 10 -2.13 -7.91 -14.17
N LYS A 11 -1.44 -8.80 -14.92
CA LYS A 11 -0.11 -9.31 -14.51
C LYS A 11 0.90 -8.19 -14.23
N TRP A 12 0.70 -7.01 -14.84
CA TRP A 12 1.56 -5.85 -14.70
C TRP A 12 0.92 -4.73 -13.86
N ALA A 13 -0.27 -4.91 -13.26
CA ALA A 13 -0.96 -3.85 -12.53
C ALA A 13 -1.66 -4.39 -11.28
N GLN A 14 -1.28 -3.84 -10.14
CA GLN A 14 -1.72 -4.23 -8.80
C GLN A 14 -2.20 -2.98 -8.06
N LEU A 15 -3.28 -3.11 -7.32
CA LEU A 15 -3.86 -2.06 -6.50
C LEU A 15 -4.07 -2.66 -5.11
N ARG A 16 -3.58 -2.00 -4.08
CA ARG A 16 -3.70 -2.44 -2.68
C ARG A 16 -4.36 -1.36 -1.86
N ALA A 17 -5.30 -1.73 -1.00
CA ALA A 17 -5.89 -0.84 -0.02
C ALA A 17 -5.98 -1.57 1.31
N GLY A 18 -5.70 -0.88 2.40
CA GLY A 18 -5.68 -1.47 3.73
C GLY A 18 -6.24 -0.53 4.78
N TYR A 19 -6.74 -1.12 5.85
CA TYR A 19 -7.17 -0.43 7.03
C TYR A 19 -6.58 -1.15 8.25
N ARG A 20 -5.64 -0.50 8.91
CA ARG A 20 -5.02 -0.98 10.13
C ARG A 20 -5.69 -0.31 11.32
N GLN A 21 -6.41 -1.10 12.10
CA GLN A 21 -6.96 -0.66 13.38
C GLN A 21 -6.01 -1.13 14.49
N ASN A 22 -5.30 -0.19 15.12
CA ASN A 22 -4.47 -0.50 16.28
C ASN A 22 -5.39 -0.64 17.51
N MET A 23 -5.43 -1.84 18.09
CA MET A 23 -6.24 -2.14 19.28
C MET A 23 -5.50 -1.80 20.58
N ALA A 24 -4.35 -1.10 20.50
CA ALA A 24 -3.42 -0.90 21.60
C ALA A 24 -3.71 0.36 22.43
N SER A 25 -4.99 0.68 22.66
CA SER A 25 -5.44 1.79 23.50
C SER A 25 -5.48 3.15 22.78
N ASN A 26 -6.71 3.68 22.65
CA ASN A 26 -7.05 5.05 22.27
C ASN A 26 -6.75 5.51 20.81
N SER A 27 -7.67 5.15 19.91
CA SER A 27 -8.11 5.98 18.77
C SER A 27 -7.14 6.25 17.59
N GLY A 28 -6.23 5.34 17.25
CA GLY A 28 -5.44 5.45 16.02
C GLY A 28 -5.90 4.47 14.93
N SER A 29 -6.60 4.95 13.90
CA SER A 29 -6.84 4.17 12.68
C SER A 29 -5.96 4.65 11.53
N ALA A 30 -5.34 3.73 10.81
CA ALA A 30 -4.49 4.04 9.65
C ALA A 30 -5.07 3.39 8.41
N PHE A 31 -5.40 4.20 7.42
CA PHE A 31 -5.80 3.75 6.09
C PHE A 31 -4.57 3.74 5.18
N THR A 32 -4.44 2.71 4.36
CA THR A 32 -3.37 2.58 3.37
C THR A 32 -3.98 2.40 2.00
N ALA A 33 -3.37 3.01 0.98
CA ALA A 33 -3.74 2.83 -0.40
C ALA A 33 -2.48 2.83 -1.26
N GLY A 34 -2.39 1.93 -2.21
CA GLY A 34 -1.22 1.77 -3.05
C GLY A 34 -1.57 1.23 -4.41
N VAL A 35 -0.69 1.53 -5.36
CA VAL A 35 -0.73 1.05 -6.73
C VAL A 35 0.67 0.60 -7.10
N GLY A 36 0.76 -0.58 -7.70
CA GLY A 36 1.97 -1.16 -8.23
C GLY A 36 1.79 -1.47 -9.70
N ILE A 37 2.80 -1.17 -10.52
CA ILE A 37 2.87 -1.64 -11.89
C ILE A 37 4.18 -2.38 -12.13
N SER A 38 4.09 -3.50 -12.84
CA SER A 38 5.19 -4.42 -13.09
C SER A 38 5.23 -4.87 -14.56
N PRO A 39 5.56 -3.99 -15.52
CA PRO A 39 5.67 -4.39 -16.92
C PRO A 39 6.78 -5.45 -17.11
N PHE A 40 6.42 -6.56 -17.76
CA PHE A 40 7.32 -7.68 -18.10
C PHE A 40 8.03 -8.36 -16.92
N ASP A 41 7.59 -8.17 -15.66
CA ASP A 41 8.25 -8.72 -14.45
C ASP A 41 9.70 -8.23 -14.22
N VAL A 42 10.17 -7.30 -15.06
CA VAL A 42 11.56 -6.78 -15.04
C VAL A 42 11.67 -5.41 -14.39
N VAL A 43 10.59 -4.61 -14.45
CA VAL A 43 10.51 -3.30 -13.81
C VAL A 43 9.33 -3.33 -12.87
N HIS A 44 9.55 -3.14 -11.57
CA HIS A 44 8.49 -3.01 -10.57
C HIS A 44 8.49 -1.58 -10.05
N ILE A 45 7.34 -0.91 -10.17
CA ILE A 45 7.11 0.44 -9.68
C ILE A 45 5.94 0.35 -8.72
N ASP A 46 6.17 0.50 -7.43
CA ASP A 46 5.09 0.56 -6.45
C ASP A 46 5.08 1.89 -5.71
N VAL A 47 3.88 2.44 -5.53
CA VAL A 47 3.63 3.66 -4.80
C VAL A 47 2.53 3.38 -3.81
N SER A 48 2.69 3.82 -2.56
CA SER A 48 1.71 3.59 -1.50
C SER A 48 1.69 4.73 -0.51
N GLY A 49 0.49 5.21 -0.21
CA GLY A 49 0.21 6.14 0.87
C GLY A 49 -0.35 5.42 2.09
N LEU A 50 -0.06 5.99 3.25
CA LEU A 50 -0.67 5.70 4.53
C LEU A 50 -1.17 7.02 5.11
N VAL A 51 -2.41 7.02 5.61
CA VAL A 51 -3.00 8.14 6.33
C VAL A 51 -3.57 7.63 7.65
N GLY A 52 -2.99 8.12 8.74
CA GLY A 52 -3.41 7.91 10.11
C GLY A 52 -4.39 8.98 10.57
N THR A 53 -5.23 8.62 11.54
CA THR A 53 -6.16 9.55 12.21
C THR A 53 -5.42 10.62 13.03
N ASP A 54 -4.20 10.33 13.49
CA ASP A 54 -3.41 11.16 14.41
C ASP A 54 -2.31 11.96 13.68
N HIS A 55 -2.65 12.61 12.56
CA HIS A 55 -1.71 13.38 11.72
C HIS A 55 -0.52 12.59 11.14
N ASP A 56 -0.52 11.26 11.24
CA ASP A 56 0.50 10.40 10.64
C ASP A 56 0.20 10.17 9.15
N TYR A 57 0.82 10.97 8.28
CA TYR A 57 0.77 10.72 6.83
C TYR A 57 2.12 10.17 6.39
N GLY A 58 2.10 9.03 5.72
CA GLY A 58 3.26 8.39 5.14
C GLY A 58 3.07 8.15 3.65
N ALA A 59 4.12 8.29 2.86
CA ALA A 59 4.15 7.84 1.50
C ALA A 59 5.41 7.01 1.27
N MET A 60 5.26 5.96 0.48
CA MET A 60 6.30 5.02 0.09
C MET A 60 6.27 4.97 -1.44
N ALA A 61 7.43 5.07 -2.06
CA ALA A 61 7.60 4.81 -3.47
C ALA A 61 8.82 3.92 -3.61
N GLN A 62 8.66 2.80 -4.30
CA GLN A 62 9.71 1.83 -4.52
C GLN A 62 9.80 1.53 -6.01
N LEU A 63 11.04 1.49 -6.47
CA LEU A 63 11.44 1.17 -7.83
C LEU A 63 12.40 -0.01 -7.75
N GLN A 64 12.07 -1.09 -8.43
CA GLN A 64 12.86 -2.30 -8.47
C GLN A 64 13.09 -2.73 -9.92
N PHE A 65 14.31 -3.17 -10.20
CA PHE A 65 14.72 -3.68 -11.51
C PHE A 65 15.31 -5.07 -11.31
N THR A 66 14.74 -6.06 -11.98
CA THR A 66 15.23 -7.44 -11.99
C THR A 66 16.02 -7.66 -13.28
N PHE A 67 17.31 -8.00 -13.17
CA PHE A 67 18.24 -8.26 -14.27
C PHE A 67 18.81 -9.68 -14.21
#